data_AF-A0A3D2SFT1-F1
#
_entry.id   AF-A0A3D2SFT1-F1
#
_cell.length_a   1.000
_cell.length_b   1.000
_cell.length_c   1.000
_cell.angle_alpha   90.00
_cell.angle_beta   90.00
_cell.angle_gamma   90.00
#
_symmetry.space_group_name_H-M   'P 1'
#
loop_
_entity.id
_entity.type
_entity.pdbx_description
1 polymer ?
#
loop_
_entity_poly.entity_id
_entity_poly.type
_entity_poly.pdbx_seq_one_letter_code
_entity_poly.pdbx_strand_id
1 'polypeptide(L)'
;MKPIYKFLSMAMLFVAVTLASCEGEKDLVVIEGNLPIKTETLYMVGDATPAGWNIDAPTAFTPSQEDPLVFSYEGHLNTGELKCPLKTGNWGGVFVMPVNNGCKISKSGIDDTTFSLMPTGNPDNKWKVEDAGTYKLVFDLRNWTVSVTYISE
;
A
#
# COMPACT_ATOMS: atom_id res chain seq x y z
N MET A 1 -71.88 36.04 23.26
CA MET A 1 -73.24 35.58 22.94
C MET A 1 -73.26 35.15 21.47
N LYS A 2 -73.30 33.83 21.23
CA LYS A 2 -73.80 33.08 20.06
C LYS A 2 -73.25 33.35 18.62
N PRO A 3 -73.33 32.33 17.74
CA PRO A 3 -72.26 31.94 16.82
C PRO A 3 -72.67 32.01 15.34
N ILE A 4 -71.71 31.81 14.42
CA ILE A 4 -72.02 31.49 13.02
C ILE A 4 -71.10 30.35 12.56
N TYR A 5 -71.68 29.15 12.47
CA TYR A 5 -71.17 28.05 11.65
C TYR A 5 -71.88 28.13 10.30
N LYS A 6 -71.15 27.93 9.18
CA LYS A 6 -71.50 26.93 8.15
C LYS A 6 -70.63 26.97 6.88
N PHE A 7 -70.22 25.76 6.46
CA PHE A 7 -69.90 25.28 5.11
C PHE A 7 -68.70 25.94 4.40
N LEU A 8 -67.73 25.20 3.87
CA LEU A 8 -67.91 24.25 2.77
C LEU A 8 -66.69 23.32 2.63
N SER A 9 -66.96 22.10 2.21
CA SER A 9 -66.03 21.01 1.94
C SER A 9 -64.93 21.39 0.93
N MET A 10 -63.67 21.04 1.21
CA MET A 10 -62.64 20.84 0.19
C MET A 10 -61.78 19.65 0.61
N ALA A 11 -61.94 18.55 -0.12
CA ALA A 11 -61.10 17.36 0.01
C ALA A 11 -59.64 17.74 -0.24
N MET A 12 -58.76 17.53 0.73
CA MET A 12 -57.32 17.66 0.54
C MET A 12 -56.68 16.28 0.61
N LEU A 13 -56.17 15.91 -0.55
CA LEU A 13 -55.47 14.71 -0.97
C LEU A 13 -54.43 14.22 0.06
N PHE A 14 -54.51 12.94 0.42
CA PHE A 14 -53.44 12.23 1.13
C PHE A 14 -52.18 12.18 0.25
N VAL A 15 -51.07 12.72 0.72
CA VAL A 15 -49.74 12.33 0.27
C VAL A 15 -48.96 11.91 1.50
N ALA A 16 -48.99 10.61 1.80
CA ALA A 16 -48.04 10.02 2.74
C ALA A 16 -46.67 10.02 2.06
N VAL A 17 -45.84 11.01 2.38
CA VAL A 17 -44.42 11.02 2.00
C VAL A 17 -43.73 9.99 2.88
N THR A 18 -43.71 8.73 2.43
CA THR A 18 -42.72 7.77 2.91
C THR A 18 -41.39 8.19 2.32
N LEU A 19 -40.56 8.89 3.10
CA LEU A 19 -39.15 9.00 2.80
C LEU A 19 -38.57 7.59 2.94
N ALA A 20 -38.60 6.82 1.85
CA ALA A 20 -37.65 5.73 1.67
C ALA A 20 -36.29 6.39 1.41
N SER A 21 -35.72 6.98 2.47
CA SER A 21 -34.30 7.25 2.51
C SER A 21 -33.66 5.87 2.53
N CYS A 22 -33.18 5.40 1.37
CA CYS A 22 -32.19 4.35 1.35
C CYS A 22 -30.94 4.93 2.05
N GLU A 23 -30.94 4.85 3.38
CA GLU A 23 -29.80 5.14 4.23
C GLU A 23 -28.76 4.06 3.98
N GLY A 24 -27.94 4.29 2.95
CA GLY A 24 -26.60 3.75 2.92
C GLY A 24 -25.77 4.50 3.96
N GLU A 25 -26.03 4.26 5.24
CA GLU A 25 -25.12 4.68 6.31
C GLU A 25 -23.80 3.96 6.07
N LYS A 26 -22.78 4.70 5.61
CA LYS A 26 -21.43 4.17 5.52
C LYS A 26 -20.82 4.31 6.90
N ASP A 27 -20.74 3.19 7.61
CA ASP A 27 -19.98 3.10 8.85
C ASP A 27 -18.57 3.66 8.62
N LEU A 28 -18.23 4.69 9.40
CA LEU A 28 -16.89 5.25 9.41
C LEU A 28 -15.95 4.21 10.02
N VAL A 29 -15.17 3.54 9.18
CA VAL A 29 -14.07 2.70 9.65
C VAL A 29 -12.95 3.61 10.13
N VAL A 30 -12.82 3.75 11.45
CA VAL A 30 -11.65 4.38 12.08
C VAL A 30 -10.50 3.39 11.96
N ILE A 31 -9.49 3.72 11.15
CA ILE A 31 -8.26 2.93 11.04
C ILE A 31 -7.34 3.36 12.19
N GLU A 32 -7.07 2.44 13.11
CA GLU A 32 -5.98 2.61 14.08
C GLU A 32 -4.66 2.17 13.42
N GLY A 33 -3.78 3.12 13.10
CA GLY A 33 -2.46 2.86 12.51
C GLY A 33 -2.16 3.64 11.23
N ASN A 34 -1.15 3.20 10.49
CA ASN A 34 -0.77 3.84 9.23
C ASN A 34 -1.81 3.59 8.14
N LEU A 35 -2.10 4.61 7.35
CA LEU A 35 -2.94 4.45 6.16
C LEU A 35 -2.22 3.58 5.12
N PRO A 36 -2.96 2.76 4.34
CA PRO A 36 -2.37 2.00 3.23
C PRO A 36 -1.66 2.91 2.23
N ILE A 37 -0.49 2.51 1.75
CA ILE A 37 0.25 3.23 0.71
C ILE A 37 -0.37 2.89 -0.64
N LYS A 38 -1.18 3.81 -1.18
CA LYS A 38 -1.82 3.62 -2.49
C LYS A 38 -0.85 3.92 -3.62
N THR A 39 -0.53 2.90 -4.41
CA THR A 39 0.28 2.99 -5.63
C THR A 39 -0.10 1.84 -6.57
N GLU A 40 0.09 2.04 -7.87
CA GLU A 40 -0.07 0.97 -8.87
C GLU A 40 1.25 0.22 -9.11
N THR A 41 2.37 0.80 -8.66
CA THR A 41 3.72 0.31 -8.97
C THR A 41 4.60 0.28 -7.74
N LEU A 42 5.47 -0.74 -7.70
CA LEU A 42 6.59 -0.86 -6.79
C LEU A 42 7.76 -1.44 -7.58
N TYR A 43 8.94 -0.88 -7.36
CA TYR A 43 10.18 -1.31 -8.02
C TYR A 43 11.27 -1.55 -6.97
N MET A 44 12.40 -2.09 -7.39
CA MET A 44 13.65 -2.10 -6.63
C MET A 44 14.84 -1.68 -7.49
N VAL A 45 15.79 -1.04 -6.83
CA VAL A 45 17.13 -0.71 -7.32
C VAL A 45 18.16 -1.06 -6.26
N GLY A 46 19.40 -1.29 -6.69
CA GLY A 46 20.54 -1.54 -5.82
C GLY A 46 21.45 -2.65 -6.35
N ASP A 47 22.65 -2.77 -5.82
CA ASP A 47 23.66 -3.77 -6.23
C ASP A 47 23.14 -5.21 -6.15
N ALA A 48 22.22 -5.46 -5.21
CA ALA A 48 21.57 -6.76 -5.06
C ALA A 48 20.56 -7.08 -6.19
N THR A 49 20.07 -6.08 -6.91
CA THR A 49 18.92 -6.23 -7.83
C THR A 49 19.36 -6.46 -9.28
N PRO A 50 18.56 -7.13 -10.13
CA PRO A 50 18.90 -7.37 -11.54
C PRO A 50 19.19 -6.10 -12.36
N ALA A 51 18.49 -5.00 -12.06
CA ALA A 51 18.69 -3.72 -12.74
C ALA A 51 19.82 -2.86 -12.14
N GLY A 52 20.46 -3.31 -11.05
CA GLY A 52 21.44 -2.50 -10.34
C GLY A 52 20.85 -1.16 -9.87
N TRP A 53 21.67 -0.11 -9.93
CA TRP A 53 21.25 1.26 -9.62
C TRP A 53 20.60 2.01 -10.80
N ASN A 54 20.07 1.31 -11.82
CA ASN A 54 19.37 1.95 -12.92
C ASN A 54 17.94 2.37 -12.52
N ILE A 55 17.76 3.62 -12.11
CA ILE A 55 16.44 4.13 -11.70
C ILE A 55 15.50 4.43 -12.88
N ASP A 56 16.03 4.59 -14.09
CA ASP A 56 15.21 4.85 -15.28
C ASP A 56 14.50 3.59 -15.77
N ALA A 57 15.10 2.42 -15.50
CA ALA A 57 14.52 1.10 -15.78
C ALA A 57 14.77 0.12 -14.61
N PRO A 58 14.14 0.36 -13.43
CA PRO A 58 14.35 -0.45 -12.24
C PRO A 58 13.61 -1.80 -12.33
N THR A 59 13.97 -2.76 -11.48
CA THR A 59 13.30 -4.07 -11.48
C THR A 59 11.91 -3.94 -10.86
N ALA A 60 10.86 -4.35 -11.57
CA ALA A 60 9.48 -4.22 -11.11
C ALA A 60 9.03 -5.39 -10.23
N PHE A 61 8.17 -5.10 -9.25
CA PHE A 61 7.35 -6.09 -8.58
C PHE A 61 6.03 -6.29 -9.32
N THR A 62 5.40 -7.44 -9.12
CA THR A 62 4.07 -7.75 -9.66
C THR A 62 3.03 -7.61 -8.54
N PRO A 63 1.98 -6.78 -8.72
CA PRO A 63 0.87 -6.74 -7.76
C PRO A 63 0.09 -8.07 -7.79
N SER A 64 -0.37 -8.50 -6.62
CA SER A 64 -1.28 -9.64 -6.48
C SER A 64 -2.65 -9.32 -7.11
N GLN A 65 -3.33 -10.36 -7.61
CA GLN A 65 -4.69 -10.23 -8.15
C GLN A 65 -5.73 -10.10 -7.04
N GLU A 66 -5.43 -10.65 -5.87
CA GLU A 66 -6.29 -10.69 -4.69
C GLU A 66 -6.26 -9.36 -3.92
N ASP A 67 -5.08 -8.76 -3.76
CA ASP A 67 -4.92 -7.40 -3.22
C ASP A 67 -3.86 -6.62 -4.02
N PRO A 68 -4.25 -5.57 -4.77
CA PRO A 68 -3.32 -4.79 -5.58
C PRO A 68 -2.33 -3.95 -4.75
N LEU A 69 -2.46 -3.92 -3.42
CA LEU A 69 -1.48 -3.33 -2.50
C LEU A 69 -0.45 -4.35 -1.98
N VAL A 70 -0.54 -5.61 -2.39
CA VAL A 70 0.45 -6.64 -2.09
C VAL A 70 1.27 -6.91 -3.35
N PHE A 71 2.57 -6.60 -3.29
CA PHE A 71 3.50 -6.71 -4.40
C PHE A 71 4.49 -7.83 -4.17
N SER A 72 4.76 -8.63 -5.20
CA SER A 72 5.67 -9.77 -5.12
C SER A 72 6.75 -9.74 -6.20
N TYR A 73 7.93 -10.21 -5.83
CA TYR A 73 9.04 -10.49 -6.73
C TYR A 73 9.57 -11.88 -6.38
N GLU A 74 9.78 -12.70 -7.40
CA GLU A 74 10.49 -13.97 -7.27
C GLU A 74 11.62 -13.98 -8.30
N GLY A 75 12.85 -14.11 -7.83
CA GLY A 75 14.01 -14.09 -8.70
C GLY A 75 15.32 -13.97 -7.95
N HIS A 76 16.41 -13.93 -8.71
CA HIS A 76 17.75 -13.86 -8.16
C HIS A 76 18.02 -12.48 -7.54
N LEU A 77 18.71 -12.47 -6.40
CA LEU A 77 19.33 -11.31 -5.78
C LEU A 77 20.81 -11.60 -5.56
N ASN A 78 21.67 -10.62 -5.86
CA ASN A 78 23.09 -10.67 -5.52
C ASN A 78 23.30 -10.22 -4.06
N THR A 79 24.47 -10.52 -3.49
CA THR A 79 24.94 -9.81 -2.29
C THR A 79 25.07 -8.32 -2.61
N GLY A 80 24.49 -7.46 -1.76
CA GLY A 80 24.50 -6.02 -1.98
C GLY A 80 23.38 -5.30 -1.28
N GLU A 81 23.17 -4.04 -1.65
CA GLU A 81 22.10 -3.20 -1.09
C GLU A 81 20.89 -3.16 -2.04
N LEU A 82 19.69 -2.94 -1.49
CA LEU A 82 18.51 -2.58 -2.28
C LEU A 82 17.57 -1.62 -1.54
N LYS A 83 16.79 -0.85 -2.31
CA LYS A 83 15.68 0.00 -1.85
C LYS A 83 14.59 0.09 -2.92
N CYS A 84 13.37 0.47 -2.53
CA CYS A 84 12.20 0.31 -3.39
C CYS A 84 11.53 1.64 -3.78
N PRO A 85 11.84 2.24 -4.94
CA PRO A 85 11.11 3.42 -5.42
C PRO A 85 9.67 3.07 -5.82
N LEU A 86 8.76 4.03 -5.64
CA LEU A 86 7.39 3.90 -6.18
C LEU A 86 7.28 4.30 -7.66
N LYS A 87 8.27 5.03 -8.20
CA LYS A 87 8.29 5.54 -9.58
C LYS A 87 9.70 5.46 -10.17
N THR A 88 9.79 5.34 -11.49
CA THR A 88 11.06 5.38 -12.22
C THR A 88 11.61 6.80 -12.34
N GLY A 89 12.91 6.93 -12.58
CA GLY A 89 13.60 8.17 -12.97
C GLY A 89 13.74 9.25 -11.91
N ASN A 90 13.34 9.02 -10.65
CA ASN A 90 13.34 10.08 -9.63
C ASN A 90 13.95 9.65 -8.29
N TRP A 91 15.22 10.01 -8.08
CA TRP A 91 15.94 9.79 -6.81
C TRP A 91 15.41 10.61 -5.62
N GLY A 92 14.80 11.76 -5.89
CA GLY A 92 14.13 12.59 -4.87
C GLY A 92 12.67 12.23 -4.67
N GLY A 93 12.23 11.09 -5.21
CA GLY A 93 10.86 10.61 -5.13
C GLY A 93 10.53 9.89 -3.82
N VAL A 94 9.40 9.21 -3.83
CA VAL A 94 8.91 8.40 -2.71
C VAL A 94 9.45 6.98 -2.80
N PHE A 95 9.97 6.46 -1.69
CA PHE A 95 10.52 5.11 -1.59
C PHE A 95 9.94 4.37 -0.40
N VAL A 96 9.73 3.06 -0.57
CA VAL A 96 9.59 2.09 0.50
C VAL A 96 11.00 1.63 0.90
N MET A 97 11.36 1.79 2.17
CA MET A 97 12.70 1.55 2.72
C MET A 97 12.60 0.91 4.11
N PRO A 98 13.60 0.15 4.59
CA PRO A 98 13.55 -0.37 5.94
C PRO A 98 13.59 0.77 6.96
N VAL A 99 12.99 0.52 8.13
CA VAL A 99 13.00 1.47 9.25
C VAL A 99 14.43 1.82 9.65
N ASN A 100 15.31 0.82 9.68
CA ASN A 100 16.71 0.95 10.02
C ASN A 100 17.59 0.62 8.81
N ASN A 101 18.60 1.45 8.55
CA ASN A 101 19.57 1.18 7.49
C ASN A 101 20.34 -0.12 7.76
N GLY A 102 20.57 -0.92 6.72
CA GLY A 102 21.31 -2.18 6.81
C GLY A 102 20.49 -3.35 7.36
N CYS A 103 19.16 -3.25 7.38
CA CYS A 103 18.27 -4.38 7.68
C CYS A 103 18.63 -5.57 6.78
N LYS A 104 19.02 -6.69 7.38
CA LYS A 104 19.63 -7.79 6.62
C LYS A 104 18.58 -8.69 6.00
N ILE A 105 18.92 -9.18 4.82
CA ILE A 105 18.26 -10.28 4.12
C ILE A 105 19.31 -11.37 3.93
N SER A 106 19.00 -12.59 4.36
CA SER A 106 19.89 -13.75 4.26
C SER A 106 19.08 -15.00 3.92
N LYS A 107 19.75 -16.15 3.78
CA LYS A 107 19.07 -17.46 3.62
C LYS A 107 18.10 -17.78 4.77
N SER A 108 18.32 -17.18 5.94
CA SER A 108 17.47 -17.35 7.14
C SER A 108 16.25 -16.42 7.18
N GLY A 109 16.09 -15.51 6.21
CA GLY A 109 14.99 -14.53 6.16
C GLY A 109 15.47 -13.09 6.34
N ILE A 110 14.64 -12.26 6.97
CA ILE A 110 14.85 -10.82 7.15
C ILE A 110 14.86 -10.43 8.64
N ASP A 111 15.73 -9.50 9.03
CA ASP A 111 15.88 -9.04 10.42
C ASP A 111 14.64 -8.31 10.97
N ASP A 112 14.03 -7.48 10.14
CA ASP A 112 12.85 -6.67 10.49
C ASP A 112 11.87 -6.70 9.32
N THR A 113 10.63 -7.09 9.63
CA THR A 113 9.56 -7.19 8.63
C THR A 113 8.87 -5.85 8.41
N THR A 114 9.15 -4.82 9.19
CA THR A 114 8.53 -3.51 9.05
C THR A 114 9.33 -2.59 8.13
N PHE A 115 8.62 -1.75 7.38
CA PHE A 115 9.26 -0.74 6.55
C PHE A 115 8.66 0.65 6.82
N SER A 116 9.26 1.66 6.21
CA SER A 116 8.81 3.04 6.24
C SER A 116 8.75 3.63 4.82
N LEU A 117 8.01 4.72 4.70
CA LEU A 117 7.89 5.48 3.46
C LEU A 117 8.74 6.74 3.55
N MET A 118 9.72 6.89 2.67
CA MET A 118 10.62 8.03 2.61
C MET A 118 10.18 8.95 1.47
N PRO A 119 9.56 10.12 1.74
CA PRO A 119 8.96 10.95 0.69
C PRO A 119 9.95 11.60 -0.27
N THR A 120 11.21 11.72 0.13
CA THR A 120 12.29 12.39 -0.61
C THR A 120 13.52 11.50 -0.79
N GLY A 121 13.34 10.18 -0.67
CA GLY A 121 14.44 9.22 -0.66
C GLY A 121 15.38 9.34 0.53
N ASN A 122 15.01 10.10 1.57
CA ASN A 122 15.82 10.38 2.76
C ASN A 122 15.00 10.13 4.06
N PRO A 123 15.61 9.58 5.13
CA PRO A 123 16.94 8.96 5.17
C PRO A 123 17.06 7.81 4.16
N ASP A 124 18.25 7.65 3.57
CA ASP A 124 18.51 6.69 2.48
C ASP A 124 18.79 5.28 3.03
N ASN A 125 17.85 4.76 3.80
CA ASN A 125 17.93 3.44 4.40
C ASN A 125 17.78 2.34 3.33
N LYS A 126 18.60 1.29 3.44
CA LYS A 126 18.62 0.19 2.49
C LYS A 126 18.56 -1.14 3.21
N TRP A 127 17.97 -2.13 2.55
CA TRP A 127 18.17 -3.52 2.93
C TRP A 127 19.56 -3.97 2.47
N LYS A 128 20.15 -4.91 3.19
CA LYS A 128 21.43 -5.53 2.84
C LYS A 128 21.24 -7.03 2.63
N VAL A 129 21.32 -7.47 1.38
CA VAL A 129 21.33 -8.89 1.02
C VAL A 129 22.74 -9.43 1.31
N GLU A 130 22.87 -10.35 2.26
CA GLU A 130 24.15 -10.95 2.66
C GLU A 130 24.50 -12.15 1.77
N ASP A 131 23.52 -12.98 1.47
CA ASP A 131 23.68 -14.18 0.65
C ASP A 131 23.05 -13.97 -0.74
N ALA A 132 23.80 -14.26 -1.80
CA ALA A 132 23.21 -14.32 -3.14
C ALA A 132 22.35 -15.58 -3.29
N GLY A 133 21.30 -15.50 -4.12
CA GLY A 133 20.43 -16.63 -4.44
C GLY A 133 19.06 -16.20 -4.94
N THR A 134 18.17 -17.15 -5.11
CA THR A 134 16.78 -16.91 -5.52
C THR A 134 15.90 -16.67 -4.29
N TYR A 135 15.20 -15.55 -4.29
CA TYR A 135 14.31 -15.14 -3.21
C TYR A 135 12.90 -14.86 -3.72
N LYS A 136 11.93 -15.04 -2.84
CA LYS A 136 10.62 -14.42 -2.93
C LYS A 136 10.52 -13.29 -1.93
N LEU A 137 10.26 -12.09 -2.42
CA LEU A 137 9.96 -10.90 -1.64
C LEU A 137 8.47 -10.58 -1.78
N VAL A 138 7.79 -10.31 -0.68
CA VAL A 138 6.38 -9.85 -0.69
C VAL A 138 6.25 -8.61 0.17
N PHE A 139 5.91 -7.49 -0.44
CA PHE A 139 5.63 -6.21 0.21
C PHE A 139 4.13 -6.02 0.33
N ASP A 140 3.64 -5.93 1.55
CA ASP A 140 2.27 -5.57 1.89
C ASP A 140 2.20 -4.08 2.24
N LEU A 141 1.79 -3.27 1.26
CA LEU A 141 1.68 -1.82 1.39
C LEU A 141 0.46 -1.37 2.19
N ARG A 142 -0.44 -2.30 2.52
CA ARG A 142 -1.57 -2.05 3.40
C ARG A 142 -1.14 -2.13 4.85
N ASN A 143 -0.39 -3.17 5.19
CA ASN A 143 0.03 -3.48 6.56
C ASN A 143 1.45 -3.00 6.89
N TRP A 144 2.15 -2.39 5.93
CA TRP A 144 3.50 -1.84 6.09
C TRP A 144 4.54 -2.90 6.44
N THR A 145 4.41 -4.09 5.85
CA THR A 145 5.28 -5.23 6.11
C THR A 145 5.91 -5.81 4.85
N VAL A 146 7.10 -6.37 5.00
CA VAL A 146 7.79 -7.17 4.00
C VAL A 146 8.06 -8.56 4.55
N SER A 147 7.88 -9.57 3.71
CA SER A 147 8.33 -10.94 3.98
C SER A 147 9.33 -11.38 2.93
N VAL A 148 10.29 -12.21 3.37
CA VAL A 148 11.37 -12.71 2.53
C VAL A 148 11.49 -14.21 2.73
N THR A 149 11.52 -14.95 1.63
CA THR A 149 11.73 -16.40 1.63
C THR A 149 12.87 -16.74 0.69
N TYR A 150 13.86 -17.44 1.20
CA TYR A 150 14.92 -18.04 0.39
C TYR A 150 14.39 -19.28 -0.32
N ILE A 151 14.70 -19.43 -1.61
CA ILE A 151 14.22 -20.54 -2.45
C ILE A 151 15.36 -21.49 -2.79
N SER A 152 16.42 -20.98 -3.40
CA SER A 152 17.54 -21.79 -3.86
C SER A 152 18.79 -20.95 -4.07
N GLU A 153 19.94 -21.63 -4.21
CA GLU A 153 21.13 -21.01 -4.80
C GLU A 153 20.86 -20.61 -6.27
#